data_AF-A0A7X3IB52-F1
#
_entry.id   AF-A0A7X3IB52-F1
#
_cell.length_a   1.000
_cell.length_b   1.000
_cell.length_c   1.000
_cell.angle_alpha   90.00
_cell.angle_beta   90.00
_cell.angle_gamma   90.00
#
_symmetry.space_group_name_H-M   'P 1'
#
loop_
_entity.id
_entity.type
_entity.pdbx_description
1 polymer ?
#
loop_
_entity_poly.entity_id
_entity_poly.type
_entity_poly.pdbx_seq_one_letter_code
_entity_poly.pdbx_strand_id
1 'polypeptide(L)'
;MTTSQWRTLRNGQARARLERALPPIFPAPVLRHALSRPLIPPTPRLAVESYWRNHILRADRLARALAARSGTPEGWTWQLDRNGSGEGRAGSFRTPPAPYRDPAFARGRGACCICGQPVYRFGWHRDLWGGGAPNARAGWHAACVAAWKFWLAPHAQVRALKLRQRHRCATSGKRLLRTAEVDHALPLYQVWREHRTRPWPELLAYWGAPNLQVVNRAVHVLKCRDEAAERSQTLRLSRFRVIEDESGFSVIEEG
;
A
#
# COMPACT_ATOMS: atom_id res chain seq x y z
N MET A 1 -13.42 -10.63 -38.77
CA MET A 1 -13.41 -11.37 -37.49
C MET A 1 -14.05 -10.48 -36.43
N THR A 2 -15.14 -10.91 -35.79
CA THR A 2 -15.83 -10.07 -34.79
C THR A 2 -15.03 -10.00 -33.48
N THR A 3 -15.25 -8.97 -32.66
CA THR A 3 -14.60 -8.84 -31.34
C THR A 3 -14.86 -10.05 -30.43
N SER A 4 -16.01 -10.72 -30.59
CA SER A 4 -16.36 -11.95 -29.87
C SER A 4 -15.55 -13.17 -30.34
N GLN A 5 -15.42 -13.35 -31.66
CA GLN A 5 -14.61 -14.43 -32.25
C GLN A 5 -13.12 -14.30 -31.89
N TRP A 6 -12.58 -13.07 -31.98
CA TRP A 6 -11.20 -12.79 -31.58
C TRP A 6 -10.94 -13.13 -30.10
N ARG A 7 -11.86 -12.71 -29.22
CA ARG A 7 -11.73 -12.95 -27.77
C ARG A 7 -11.79 -14.44 -27.44
N THR A 8 -12.67 -15.17 -28.11
CA THR A 8 -12.83 -16.62 -27.94
C THR A 8 -11.55 -17.36 -28.34
N LEU A 9 -11.01 -17.08 -29.53
CA LEU A 9 -9.76 -17.69 -30.01
C LEU A 9 -8.59 -17.37 -29.06
N ARG A 10 -8.45 -16.09 -28.69
CA ARG A 10 -7.38 -15.64 -27.78
C ARG A 10 -7.47 -16.31 -26.41
N ASN A 11 -8.68 -16.45 -25.85
CA ASN A 11 -8.88 -17.12 -24.57
C ASN A 11 -8.63 -18.63 -24.66
N GLY A 12 -8.99 -19.28 -25.77
CA GLY A 12 -8.65 -20.69 -26.01
C GLY A 12 -7.14 -20.93 -25.98
N GLN A 13 -6.38 -20.10 -26.73
CA GLN A 13 -4.91 -20.17 -26.74
C GLN A 13 -4.29 -19.86 -25.37
N ALA A 14 -4.78 -18.82 -24.69
CA ALA A 14 -4.27 -18.43 -23.38
C ALA A 14 -4.56 -19.50 -22.32
N ARG A 15 -5.74 -20.12 -22.36
CA ARG A 15 -6.14 -21.22 -21.47
C ARG A 15 -5.25 -22.43 -21.67
N ALA A 16 -5.06 -22.89 -22.91
CA ALA A 16 -4.19 -24.03 -23.20
C ALA A 16 -2.75 -23.79 -22.73
N ARG A 17 -2.23 -22.56 -22.91
CA ARG A 17 -0.89 -22.19 -22.41
C ARG A 17 -0.82 -22.15 -20.88
N LEU A 18 -1.86 -21.63 -20.23
CA LEU A 18 -1.94 -21.60 -18.76
C LEU A 18 -1.94 -23.03 -18.22
N GLU A 19 -2.85 -23.89 -18.70
CA GLU A 19 -3.01 -25.27 -18.26
C GLU A 19 -1.71 -26.07 -18.41
N ARG A 20 -1.03 -25.95 -19.55
CA ARG A 20 0.28 -26.59 -19.78
C ARG A 20 1.36 -26.15 -18.79
N ALA A 21 1.29 -24.91 -18.30
CA ALA A 21 2.30 -24.33 -17.41
C ALA A 21 1.94 -24.44 -15.92
N LEU A 22 0.76 -24.97 -15.58
CA LEU A 22 0.34 -25.10 -14.19
C LEU A 22 1.18 -26.16 -13.47
N PRO A 23 1.72 -25.85 -12.28
CA PRO A 23 2.29 -26.88 -11.42
C PRO A 23 1.18 -27.79 -10.84
N PRO A 24 1.54 -28.98 -10.32
CA PRO A 24 0.57 -29.89 -9.67
C PRO A 24 -0.22 -29.21 -8.54
N ILE A 25 0.46 -28.36 -7.75
CA ILE A 25 -0.16 -27.56 -6.70
C ILE A 25 -0.23 -26.10 -7.17
N PHE A 26 -1.44 -25.59 -7.39
CA PHE A 26 -1.66 -24.17 -7.68
C PHE A 26 -2.87 -23.64 -6.90
N PRO A 27 -2.84 -22.40 -6.37
CA PRO A 27 -3.94 -21.90 -5.54
C PRO A 27 -5.27 -21.87 -6.30
N ALA A 28 -6.22 -22.71 -5.90
CA ALA A 28 -7.54 -22.82 -6.54
C ALA A 28 -8.28 -21.47 -6.67
N PRO A 29 -8.26 -20.56 -5.68
CA PRO A 29 -8.88 -19.24 -5.83
C PRO A 29 -8.25 -18.38 -6.92
N VAL A 30 -6.93 -18.52 -7.14
CA VAL A 30 -6.20 -17.80 -8.20
C VAL A 30 -6.58 -18.34 -9.56
N LEU A 31 -6.64 -19.67 -9.71
CA LEU A 31 -7.04 -20.30 -10.97
C LEU A 31 -8.48 -19.97 -11.34
N ARG A 32 -9.41 -20.07 -10.38
CA ARG A 32 -10.82 -19.73 -10.59
C ARG A 32 -10.98 -18.28 -11.06
N HIS A 33 -10.27 -17.34 -10.41
CA HIS A 33 -10.26 -15.94 -10.81
C HIS A 33 -9.68 -15.74 -12.22
N ALA A 34 -8.59 -16.44 -12.55
CA ALA A 34 -7.94 -16.34 -13.85
C ALA A 34 -8.87 -16.78 -14.99
N LEU A 35 -9.55 -17.93 -14.81
CA LEU A 35 -10.48 -18.48 -15.79
C LEU A 35 -11.77 -17.65 -15.92
N SER A 36 -12.16 -16.89 -14.89
CA SER A 36 -13.31 -16.00 -14.94
C SER A 36 -13.00 -14.62 -15.53
N ARG A 37 -11.77 -14.35 -16.00
CA ARG A 37 -11.42 -13.05 -16.60
C ARG A 37 -11.94 -12.95 -18.03
N PRO A 38 -12.37 -11.75 -18.47
CA PRO A 38 -12.71 -11.51 -19.87
C PRO A 38 -11.57 -11.86 -20.84
N LEU A 39 -10.32 -11.64 -20.41
CA LEU A 39 -9.11 -12.10 -21.07
C LEU A 39 -8.33 -12.97 -20.08
N ILE A 40 -8.17 -14.25 -20.40
CA ILE A 40 -7.49 -15.23 -19.55
C ILE A 40 -5.99 -14.90 -19.53
N PRO A 41 -5.37 -14.78 -18.33
CA PRO A 41 -3.93 -14.61 -18.23
C PRO A 41 -3.21 -15.89 -18.72
N PRO A 42 -2.28 -15.80 -19.68
CA PRO A 42 -1.73 -16.98 -20.35
C PRO A 42 -0.65 -17.73 -19.54
N THR A 43 -0.27 -17.25 -18.36
CA THR A 43 0.77 -17.87 -17.52
C THR A 43 0.39 -17.86 -16.04
N PRO A 44 0.90 -18.81 -15.23
CA PRO A 44 0.62 -18.85 -13.79
C PRO A 44 1.04 -17.57 -13.05
N ARG A 45 2.16 -16.96 -13.47
CA ARG A 45 2.60 -15.67 -12.91
C ARG A 45 1.58 -14.57 -13.17
N LEU A 46 1.10 -14.43 -14.41
CA LEU A 46 0.09 -13.42 -14.76
C LEU A 46 -1.25 -13.72 -14.08
N ALA A 47 -1.59 -14.98 -13.84
CA ALA A 47 -2.75 -15.38 -13.06
C ALA A 47 -2.65 -14.89 -11.60
N VAL A 48 -1.51 -15.10 -10.95
CA VAL A 48 -1.22 -14.60 -9.59
C VAL A 48 -1.28 -13.07 -9.54
N GLU A 49 -0.62 -12.38 -10.47
CA GLU A 49 -0.65 -10.91 -10.54
C GLU A 49 -2.08 -10.37 -10.75
N SER A 50 -2.84 -10.97 -11.67
CA SER A 50 -4.25 -10.62 -11.90
C SER A 50 -5.11 -10.81 -10.66
N TYR A 51 -4.93 -11.91 -9.93
CA TYR A 51 -5.66 -12.18 -8.70
C TYR A 51 -5.44 -11.06 -7.67
N TRP A 52 -4.19 -10.74 -7.33
CA TRP A 52 -3.91 -9.73 -6.32
C TRP A 52 -4.37 -8.33 -6.71
N ARG A 53 -4.24 -7.96 -7.99
CA ARG A 53 -4.74 -6.66 -8.51
C ARG A 53 -6.26 -6.50 -8.36
N ASN A 54 -7.02 -7.59 -8.40
CA ASN A 54 -8.48 -7.56 -8.25
C ASN A 54 -8.95 -7.82 -6.80
N HIS A 55 -8.04 -8.22 -5.91
CA HIS A 55 -8.31 -8.48 -4.50
C HIS A 55 -7.51 -7.53 -3.61
N ILE A 56 -7.58 -6.24 -3.92
CA ILE A 56 -6.63 -5.24 -3.40
C ILE A 56 -6.65 -5.10 -1.88
N LEU A 57 -7.83 -5.24 -1.24
CA LEU A 57 -7.94 -5.22 0.22
C LEU A 57 -7.34 -6.46 0.88
N ARG A 58 -7.35 -7.61 0.19
CA ARG A 58 -6.63 -8.81 0.65
C ARG A 58 -5.12 -8.63 0.49
N ALA A 59 -4.69 -8.01 -0.62
CA ALA A 59 -3.29 -7.69 -0.86
C ALA A 59 -2.74 -6.75 0.21
N ASP A 60 -3.46 -5.66 0.55
CA ASP A 60 -3.13 -4.75 1.66
C ASP A 60 -2.94 -5.49 2.97
N ARG A 61 -3.95 -6.28 3.37
CA ARG A 61 -3.92 -7.03 4.64
C ARG A 61 -2.74 -7.99 4.69
N LEU A 62 -2.51 -8.73 3.60
CA LEU A 62 -1.41 -9.69 3.52
C LEU A 62 -0.05 -8.99 3.57
N ALA A 63 0.14 -7.91 2.81
CA ALA A 63 1.41 -7.18 2.79
C ALA A 63 1.78 -6.64 4.18
N ARG A 64 0.80 -6.06 4.91
CA ARG A 64 1.00 -5.60 6.29
C ARG A 64 1.28 -6.75 7.26
N ALA A 65 0.59 -7.88 7.13
CA ALA A 65 0.88 -9.07 7.94
C ALA A 65 2.29 -9.63 7.68
N LEU A 66 2.74 -9.63 6.42
CA LEU A 66 4.10 -10.04 6.06
C LEU A 66 5.15 -9.07 6.61
N ALA A 67 4.88 -7.76 6.58
CA ALA A 67 5.75 -6.76 7.20
C ALA A 67 5.84 -6.96 8.72
N ALA A 68 4.70 -7.21 9.39
CA ALA A 68 4.68 -7.52 10.82
C ALA A 68 5.51 -8.76 11.17
N ARG A 69 5.48 -9.80 10.32
CA ARG A 69 6.34 -10.99 10.48
C ARG A 69 7.83 -10.69 10.32
N SER A 70 8.22 -9.65 9.60
CA SER A 70 9.62 -9.26 9.47
C SER A 70 10.09 -8.34 10.59
N GLY A 71 9.16 -7.60 11.20
CA GLY A 71 9.48 -6.56 12.18
C GLY A 71 10.14 -5.33 11.55
N THR A 72 10.45 -4.36 12.39
CA THR A 72 11.32 -3.25 12.03
C THR A 72 12.77 -3.74 12.04
N PRO A 73 13.57 -3.52 10.97
CA PRO A 73 14.99 -3.83 11.02
C PRO A 73 15.69 -3.08 12.15
N GLU A 74 16.63 -3.73 12.80
CA GLU A 74 17.44 -3.11 13.84
C GLU A 74 18.15 -1.86 13.30
N GLY A 75 18.15 -0.78 14.08
CA GLY A 75 18.74 0.51 13.69
C GLY A 75 17.95 1.29 12.63
N TRP A 76 16.86 0.74 12.07
CA TRP A 76 16.04 1.48 11.12
C TRP A 76 15.14 2.48 11.80
N THR A 77 15.07 3.70 11.24
CA THR A 77 14.11 4.74 11.63
C THR A 77 13.45 5.33 10.38
N TRP A 78 12.21 5.79 10.50
CA TRP A 78 11.54 6.44 9.37
C TRP A 78 12.11 7.85 9.15
N GLN A 79 12.92 7.98 8.10
CA GLN A 79 13.53 9.22 7.67
C GLN A 79 13.05 9.59 6.26
N LEU A 80 12.93 10.89 5.98
CA LEU A 80 12.69 11.40 4.63
C LEU A 80 14.01 11.71 3.95
N ASP A 81 14.09 11.44 2.66
CA ASP A 81 15.22 11.82 1.82
C ASP A 81 15.21 13.34 1.59
N ARG A 82 15.89 14.08 2.46
CA ARG A 82 15.96 15.55 2.42
C ARG A 82 16.74 16.06 1.20
N ASN A 83 17.61 15.25 0.62
CA ASN A 83 18.52 15.64 -0.45
C ASN A 83 18.12 15.05 -1.81
N GLY A 84 17.05 14.26 -1.88
CA GLY A 84 16.61 13.62 -3.12
C GLY A 84 17.62 12.61 -3.70
N SER A 85 18.51 12.08 -2.87
CA SER A 85 19.57 11.13 -3.22
C SER A 85 19.06 9.83 -3.84
N GLY A 86 17.79 9.46 -3.62
CA GLY A 86 17.15 8.32 -4.28
C GLY A 86 17.59 6.96 -3.75
N GLU A 87 18.35 6.90 -2.66
CA GLU A 87 18.93 5.69 -2.06
C GLU A 87 17.90 4.84 -1.27
N GLY A 88 16.72 4.62 -1.86
CA GLY A 88 15.68 3.74 -1.29
C GLY A 88 14.83 4.36 -0.17
N ARG A 89 15.15 5.59 0.27
CA ARG A 89 14.36 6.37 1.23
C ARG A 89 13.18 7.09 0.56
N ALA A 90 12.15 7.38 1.35
CA ALA A 90 10.96 8.08 0.85
C ALA A 90 11.25 9.58 0.68
N GLY A 91 11.06 10.13 -0.52
CA GLY A 91 11.19 11.58 -0.76
C GLY A 91 10.08 12.45 -0.14
N SER A 92 9.04 11.83 0.42
CA SER A 92 7.94 12.53 1.10
C SER A 92 7.23 11.59 2.06
N PHE A 93 6.63 12.14 3.12
CA PHE A 93 5.74 11.39 4.01
C PHE A 93 4.49 10.84 3.31
N ARG A 94 4.23 11.22 2.05
CA ARG A 94 3.16 10.63 1.23
C ARG A 94 3.54 9.24 0.71
N THR A 95 4.81 8.91 0.63
CA THR A 95 5.29 7.59 0.23
C THR A 95 5.40 6.69 1.46
N PRO A 96 4.83 5.46 1.43
CA PRO A 96 4.94 4.55 2.56
C PRO A 96 6.40 4.22 2.89
N PRO A 97 6.78 4.09 4.18
CA PRO A 97 8.10 3.61 4.54
C PRO A 97 8.32 2.18 4.05
N ALA A 98 9.49 1.92 3.47
CA ALA A 98 9.86 0.61 2.92
C ALA A 98 11.34 0.31 3.23
N PRO A 99 11.66 -0.09 4.47
CA PRO A 99 13.04 -0.25 4.94
C PRO A 99 13.86 -1.15 4.03
N TYR A 100 13.30 -2.27 3.56
CA TYR A 100 14.02 -3.23 2.73
C TYR A 100 14.26 -2.77 1.28
N ARG A 101 13.88 -1.54 0.92
CA ARG A 101 14.31 -0.87 -0.32
C ARG A 101 15.56 -0.01 -0.11
N ASP A 102 15.86 0.38 1.13
CA ASP A 102 17.10 1.06 1.50
C ASP A 102 18.25 0.02 1.44
N PRO A 103 19.34 0.29 0.69
CA PRO A 103 20.47 -0.62 0.59
C PRO A 103 21.04 -1.07 1.94
N ALA A 104 21.03 -0.21 2.96
CA ALA A 104 21.55 -0.53 4.29
C ALA A 104 20.77 -1.64 5.01
N PHE A 105 19.50 -1.85 4.63
CA PHE A 105 18.62 -2.83 5.26
C PHE A 105 18.14 -3.90 4.27
N ALA A 106 18.57 -3.84 3.01
CA ALA A 106 18.13 -4.76 1.97
C ALA A 106 18.52 -6.21 2.29
N ARG A 107 17.58 -7.14 2.11
CA ARG A 107 17.81 -8.58 2.31
C ARG A 107 18.33 -9.31 1.06
N GLY A 108 18.64 -8.57 0.00
CA GLY A 108 19.07 -9.13 -1.28
C GLY A 108 17.97 -9.87 -2.06
N ARG A 109 18.38 -10.60 -3.10
CA ARG A 109 17.45 -11.35 -3.96
C ARG A 109 16.87 -12.55 -3.22
N GLY A 110 15.65 -12.96 -3.58
CA GLY A 110 14.91 -14.01 -2.88
C GLY A 110 14.07 -13.48 -1.72
N ALA A 111 14.25 -12.22 -1.30
CA ALA A 111 13.42 -11.53 -0.32
C ALA A 111 12.62 -10.39 -0.95
N CYS A 112 11.45 -10.08 -0.39
CA CYS A 112 10.63 -8.98 -0.85
C CYS A 112 11.15 -7.66 -0.30
N CYS A 113 11.46 -6.68 -1.15
CA CYS A 113 11.92 -5.36 -0.72
C CYS A 113 10.81 -4.48 -0.10
N ILE A 114 9.55 -4.91 -0.15
CA ILE A 114 8.46 -4.24 0.56
C ILE A 114 8.32 -4.80 1.97
N CYS A 115 8.13 -6.12 2.10
CA CYS A 115 7.78 -6.72 3.39
C CYS A 115 8.93 -7.46 4.09
N GLY A 116 10.08 -7.64 3.44
CA GLY A 116 11.25 -8.36 3.97
C GLY A 116 11.16 -9.89 3.93
N GLN A 117 10.00 -10.46 3.60
CA GLN A 117 9.78 -11.91 3.65
C GLN A 117 10.28 -12.62 2.38
N PRO A 118 10.65 -13.92 2.45
CA PRO A 118 11.06 -14.70 1.29
C PRO A 118 9.99 -14.77 0.19
N VAL A 119 10.42 -14.70 -1.07
CA VAL A 119 9.56 -14.73 -2.26
C VAL A 119 9.71 -16.06 -2.96
N TYR A 120 8.59 -16.75 -3.17
CA TYR A 120 8.58 -18.07 -3.81
C TYR A 120 8.12 -17.99 -5.26
N ARG A 121 7.93 -19.15 -5.89
CA ARG A 121 7.53 -19.27 -7.31
C ARG A 121 6.32 -18.37 -7.62
N PHE A 122 6.37 -17.74 -8.79
CA PHE A 122 5.35 -16.79 -9.27
C PHE A 122 5.15 -15.54 -8.39
N GLY A 123 6.08 -15.21 -7.49
CA GLY A 123 5.94 -14.09 -6.57
C GLY A 123 4.98 -14.39 -5.42
N TRP A 124 4.79 -15.67 -5.08
CA TRP A 124 3.96 -16.09 -3.96
C TRP A 124 4.68 -15.93 -2.62
N HIS A 125 3.91 -15.80 -1.55
CA HIS A 125 4.39 -15.41 -0.21
C HIS A 125 4.69 -16.60 0.72
N ARG A 126 4.49 -17.83 0.23
CA ARG A 126 4.74 -19.09 0.95
C ARG A 126 5.28 -20.13 -0.02
N ASP A 127 6.04 -21.09 0.49
CA ASP A 127 6.45 -22.25 -0.29
C ASP A 127 5.29 -23.23 -0.43
N LEU A 128 4.53 -23.11 -1.51
CA LEU A 128 3.45 -24.07 -1.81
C LEU A 128 3.95 -25.30 -2.56
N TRP A 129 5.19 -25.29 -3.02
CA TRP A 129 5.72 -26.29 -3.95
C TRP A 129 6.78 -27.19 -3.31
N GLY A 130 7.08 -26.99 -2.02
CA GLY A 130 8.07 -27.78 -1.28
C GLY A 130 9.48 -27.63 -1.84
N GLY A 131 9.77 -26.50 -2.50
CA GLY A 131 11.08 -26.26 -3.09
C GLY A 131 12.16 -25.93 -2.06
N GLY A 132 11.77 -25.57 -0.83
CA GLY A 132 12.63 -25.19 0.29
C GLY A 132 13.32 -23.83 0.10
N ALA A 133 13.78 -23.54 -1.11
CA ALA A 133 14.50 -22.33 -1.47
C ALA A 133 13.56 -21.22 -2.01
N PRO A 134 13.74 -19.97 -1.56
CA PRO A 134 13.13 -18.81 -2.20
C PRO A 134 13.61 -18.64 -3.66
N ASN A 135 12.83 -17.93 -4.46
CA ASN A 135 13.20 -17.59 -5.83
C ASN A 135 14.28 -16.51 -5.83
N ALA A 136 15.54 -16.92 -6.01
CA ALA A 136 16.72 -16.05 -6.05
C ALA A 136 16.71 -14.98 -7.16
N ARG A 137 15.73 -14.97 -8.07
CA ARG A 137 15.56 -13.92 -9.08
C ARG A 137 14.45 -12.93 -8.73
N ALA A 138 13.64 -13.21 -7.73
CA ALA A 138 12.54 -12.35 -7.32
C ALA A 138 12.97 -11.38 -6.22
N GLY A 139 12.47 -10.15 -6.28
CA GLY A 139 12.64 -9.16 -5.22
C GLY A 139 11.31 -8.68 -4.61
N TRP A 140 10.18 -9.22 -5.05
CA TRP A 140 8.86 -8.70 -4.70
C TRP A 140 7.79 -9.81 -4.74
N HIS A 141 6.89 -9.85 -3.76
CA HIS A 141 5.65 -10.62 -3.91
C HIS A 141 4.68 -9.89 -4.84
N ALA A 142 3.89 -10.65 -5.60
CA ALA A 142 2.80 -10.08 -6.39
C ALA A 142 1.75 -9.36 -5.51
N ALA A 143 1.48 -9.89 -4.31
CA ALA A 143 0.60 -9.26 -3.33
C ALA A 143 1.15 -7.92 -2.83
N CYS A 144 2.44 -7.87 -2.49
CA CYS A 144 3.10 -6.67 -2.00
C CYS A 144 3.16 -5.58 -3.08
N VAL A 145 3.45 -5.94 -4.34
CA VAL A 145 3.38 -4.99 -5.47
C VAL A 145 1.98 -4.40 -5.61
N ALA A 146 0.93 -5.21 -5.51
CA ALA A 146 -0.44 -4.73 -5.58
C ALA A 146 -0.76 -3.78 -4.41
N ALA A 147 -0.39 -4.15 -3.18
CA ALA A 147 -0.55 -3.31 -1.99
C ALA A 147 0.20 -1.98 -2.12
N TRP A 148 1.45 -1.99 -2.56
CA TRP A 148 2.27 -0.79 -2.77
C TRP A 148 1.63 0.18 -3.77
N LYS A 149 1.14 -0.32 -4.90
CA LYS A 149 0.40 0.50 -5.88
C LYS A 149 -0.88 1.08 -5.29
N PHE A 150 -1.57 0.33 -4.43
CA PHE A 150 -2.74 0.82 -3.72
C PHE A 150 -2.41 1.91 -2.70
N TRP A 151 -1.34 1.75 -1.93
CA TRP A 151 -0.88 2.75 -0.96
C TRP A 151 -0.47 4.08 -1.63
N LEU A 152 0.15 4.01 -2.81
CA LEU A 152 0.53 5.20 -3.58
C LEU A 152 -0.64 5.87 -4.30
N ALA A 153 -1.66 5.10 -4.69
CA ALA A 153 -2.80 5.60 -5.47
C ALA A 153 -4.14 4.99 -5.00
N PRO A 154 -4.57 5.29 -3.76
CA PRO A 154 -5.77 4.65 -3.20
C PRO A 154 -7.06 5.08 -3.91
N HIS A 155 -7.07 6.28 -4.52
CA HIS A 155 -8.18 6.77 -5.35
C HIS A 155 -8.49 5.85 -6.54
N ALA A 156 -7.49 5.17 -7.11
CA ALA A 156 -7.67 4.21 -8.20
C ALA A 156 -8.47 2.96 -7.77
N GLN A 157 -8.67 2.77 -6.47
CA GLN A 157 -9.37 1.63 -5.86
C GLN A 157 -10.67 2.05 -5.15
N VAL A 158 -11.23 3.22 -5.51
CA VAL A 158 -12.45 3.77 -4.90
C VAL A 158 -13.61 2.77 -4.89
N ARG A 159 -13.79 1.95 -5.92
CA ARG A 159 -14.86 0.94 -5.97
C ARG A 159 -14.73 -0.09 -4.83
N ALA A 160 -13.52 -0.59 -4.59
CA ALA A 160 -13.26 -1.55 -3.52
C ALA A 160 -13.47 -0.93 -2.13
N LEU A 161 -13.07 0.33 -1.96
CA LEU A 161 -13.26 1.07 -0.71
C LEU A 161 -14.73 1.40 -0.43
N LYS A 162 -15.49 1.83 -1.46
CA LYS A 162 -16.95 2.03 -1.36
C LYS A 162 -17.65 0.75 -0.90
N LEU A 163 -17.28 -0.40 -1.46
CA LEU A 163 -17.85 -1.69 -1.08
C LEU A 163 -17.53 -2.06 0.37
N ARG A 164 -16.27 -1.87 0.81
CA ARG A 164 -15.86 -2.07 2.21
C ARG A 164 -16.69 -1.25 3.18
N GLN A 165 -17.03 -0.02 2.81
CA GLN A 165 -17.87 0.89 3.60
C GLN A 165 -19.37 0.69 3.40
N ARG A 166 -19.81 -0.40 2.76
CA ARG A 166 -21.23 -0.66 2.47
C ARG A 166 -21.92 0.51 1.76
N HIS A 167 -21.16 1.22 0.92
CA HIS A 167 -21.61 2.41 0.20
C HIS A 167 -22.13 3.56 1.10
N ARG A 168 -21.60 3.68 2.32
CA ARG A 168 -21.87 4.78 3.25
C ARG A 168 -20.64 5.65 3.50
N CYS A 169 -20.86 6.95 3.58
CA CYS A 169 -19.85 7.95 3.94
C CYS A 169 -19.36 7.65 5.35
N ALA A 170 -18.04 7.49 5.51
CA ALA A 170 -17.46 7.13 6.81
C ALA A 170 -17.76 8.18 7.89
N THR A 171 -17.75 9.46 7.52
CA THR A 171 -17.96 10.56 8.46
C THR A 171 -19.42 10.87 8.72
N SER A 172 -20.28 10.86 7.69
CA SER A 172 -21.67 11.33 7.83
C SER A 172 -22.73 10.22 7.85
N GLY A 173 -22.35 8.96 7.62
CA GLY A 173 -23.29 7.83 7.51
C GLY A 173 -24.21 7.85 6.29
N LYS A 174 -24.26 8.95 5.52
CA LYS A 174 -25.10 9.10 4.31
C LYS A 174 -24.61 8.19 3.18
N ARG A 175 -25.45 7.92 2.19
CA ARG A 175 -25.06 7.16 0.98
C ARG A 175 -23.91 7.86 0.25
N LEU A 176 -22.95 7.08 -0.25
CA LEU A 176 -21.84 7.59 -1.05
C LEU A 176 -22.32 7.99 -2.44
N LEU A 177 -21.99 9.22 -2.84
CA LEU A 177 -22.28 9.75 -4.17
C LEU A 177 -21.25 9.24 -5.20
N ARG A 178 -21.53 9.47 -6.48
CA ARG A 178 -20.58 9.20 -7.56
C ARG A 178 -19.28 9.98 -7.38
N THR A 179 -19.40 11.23 -6.94
CA THR A 179 -18.33 12.21 -6.66
C THR A 179 -17.66 12.03 -5.29
N ALA A 180 -17.95 10.95 -4.56
CA ALA A 180 -17.26 10.68 -3.30
C ALA A 180 -15.78 10.38 -3.55
N GLU A 181 -14.92 10.93 -2.68
CA GLU A 181 -13.47 10.94 -2.80
C GLU A 181 -12.85 10.00 -1.76
N VAL A 182 -11.65 9.50 -2.07
CA VAL A 182 -10.86 8.69 -1.13
C VAL A 182 -9.96 9.62 -0.34
N ASP A 183 -9.96 9.45 0.97
CA ASP A 183 -9.24 10.29 1.91
C ASP A 183 -8.62 9.43 3.03
N HIS A 184 -7.62 9.96 3.71
CA HIS A 184 -7.04 9.36 4.92
C HIS A 184 -7.80 9.85 6.15
N ALA A 185 -8.29 8.95 7.00
CA ALA A 185 -8.97 9.31 8.24
C ALA A 185 -8.06 10.14 9.15
N LEU A 186 -6.82 9.68 9.35
CA LEU A 186 -5.72 10.42 9.94
C LEU A 186 -4.80 10.96 8.82
N PRO A 187 -4.64 12.28 8.67
CA PRO A 187 -3.81 12.87 7.62
C PRO A 187 -2.34 12.44 7.73
N LEU A 188 -1.69 12.16 6.59
CA LEU A 188 -0.31 11.65 6.59
C LEU A 188 0.74 12.64 7.14
N TYR A 189 0.47 13.95 7.12
CA TYR A 189 1.37 14.92 7.77
C TYR A 189 1.37 14.75 9.30
N GLN A 190 0.21 14.44 9.87
CA GLN A 190 0.06 14.19 11.30
C GLN A 190 0.74 12.88 11.68
N VAL A 191 0.59 11.84 10.85
CA VAL A 191 1.32 10.57 11.00
C VAL A 191 2.83 10.80 11.05
N TRP A 192 3.37 11.62 10.16
CA TRP A 192 4.79 11.98 10.16
C TRP A 192 5.21 12.75 11.43
N ARG A 193 4.37 13.68 11.89
CA ARG A 193 4.63 14.48 13.10
C ARG A 193 4.62 13.62 14.37
N GLU A 194 3.61 12.78 14.54
CA GLU A 194 3.23 12.18 15.82
C GLU A 194 3.52 10.68 15.93
N HIS A 195 3.66 9.98 14.80
CA HIS A 195 3.76 8.52 14.80
C HIS A 195 5.04 7.99 14.19
N ARG A 196 5.95 8.84 13.71
CA ARG A 196 7.16 8.40 12.97
C ARG A 196 8.10 7.46 13.73
N THR A 197 8.00 7.43 15.06
CA THR A 197 8.78 6.55 15.94
C THR A 197 8.14 5.19 16.17
N ARG A 198 6.90 4.96 15.70
CA ARG A 198 6.24 3.66 15.79
C ARG A 198 7.00 2.59 15.00
N PRO A 199 6.88 1.31 15.39
CA PRO A 199 7.37 0.21 14.58
C PRO A 199 6.86 0.30 13.14
N TRP A 200 7.78 0.12 12.18
CA TRP A 200 7.48 0.19 10.75
C TRP A 200 6.23 -0.60 10.31
N PRO A 201 5.99 -1.84 10.78
CA PRO A 201 4.78 -2.56 10.40
C PRO A 201 3.48 -1.87 10.82
N GLU A 202 3.47 -1.16 11.95
CA GLU A 202 2.33 -0.36 12.40
C GLU A 202 2.11 0.85 11.49
N LEU A 203 3.20 1.52 11.09
CA LEU A 203 3.15 2.68 10.20
C LEU A 203 2.38 2.36 8.91
N LEU A 204 2.57 1.18 8.34
CA LEU A 204 1.92 0.79 7.08
C LEU A 204 0.38 0.84 7.14
N ALA A 205 -0.23 0.76 8.33
CA ALA A 205 -1.67 0.89 8.48
C ALA A 205 -2.20 2.28 8.03
N TYR A 206 -1.35 3.32 8.09
CA TYR A 206 -1.73 4.70 7.74
C TYR A 206 -1.88 4.95 6.23
N TRP A 207 -1.26 4.14 5.37
CA TRP A 207 -1.47 4.19 3.91
C TRP A 207 -2.44 3.10 3.43
N GLY A 208 -2.64 2.08 4.25
CA GLY A 208 -3.47 0.94 3.95
C GLY A 208 -4.95 1.19 4.20
N ALA A 209 -5.74 0.14 3.97
CA ALA A 209 -7.17 0.19 4.23
C ALA A 209 -7.56 0.70 5.64
N PRO A 210 -6.86 0.37 6.75
CA PRO A 210 -7.26 0.82 8.09
C PRO A 210 -7.48 2.34 8.20
N ASN A 211 -6.63 3.13 7.56
CA ASN A 211 -6.71 4.60 7.60
C ASN A 211 -7.37 5.21 6.36
N LEU A 212 -7.78 4.41 5.38
CA LEU A 212 -8.45 4.93 4.18
C LEU A 212 -9.97 4.90 4.34
N GLN A 213 -10.58 6.04 4.01
CA GLN A 213 -12.02 6.23 3.98
C GLN A 213 -12.49 6.82 2.64
N VAL A 214 -13.75 6.59 2.32
CA VAL A 214 -14.46 7.26 1.23
C VAL A 214 -15.48 8.21 1.83
N VAL A 215 -15.43 9.47 1.43
CA VAL A 215 -16.24 10.55 1.96
C VAL A 215 -16.92 11.32 0.83
N ASN A 216 -18.12 11.83 1.07
CA ASN A 216 -18.77 12.71 0.11
C ASN A 216 -18.02 14.05 0.04
N ARG A 217 -17.89 14.63 -1.15
CA ARG A 217 -17.09 15.84 -1.40
C ARG A 217 -17.38 17.00 -0.44
N ALA A 218 -18.66 17.25 -0.11
CA ALA A 218 -19.02 18.31 0.84
C ALA A 218 -18.38 18.11 2.22
N VAL A 219 -18.30 16.86 2.69
CA VAL A 219 -17.65 16.54 3.96
C VAL A 219 -16.13 16.60 3.84
N HIS A 220 -15.58 16.16 2.70
CA HIS A 220 -14.16 16.22 2.44
C HIS A 220 -13.64 17.67 2.43
N VAL A 221 -14.37 18.59 1.81
CA VAL A 221 -13.99 20.03 1.77
C VAL A 221 -13.92 20.63 3.18
N LEU A 222 -14.88 20.30 4.04
CA LEU A 222 -14.85 20.76 5.44
C LEU A 222 -13.62 20.23 6.17
N LYS A 223 -13.32 18.94 6.04
CA LYS A 223 -12.12 18.34 6.63
C LYS A 223 -10.84 18.99 6.10
N CYS A 224 -10.72 19.18 4.78
CA CYS A 224 -9.55 19.82 4.19
C CYS A 224 -9.35 21.25 4.69
N ARG A 225 -10.42 22.00 4.92
CA ARG A 225 -10.37 23.35 5.53
C ARG A 225 -9.84 23.27 6.96
N ASP A 226 -10.36 22.36 7.76
CA ASP A 226 -9.98 22.22 9.17
C ASP A 226 -8.51 21.77 9.29
N GLU A 227 -8.05 20.83 8.45
CA GLU A 227 -6.64 20.44 8.35
C GLU A 227 -5.72 21.58 7.90
N ALA A 228 -6.18 22.44 6.98
CA ALA A 228 -5.42 23.59 6.54
C ALA A 228 -5.26 24.63 7.67
N ALA A 229 -6.32 24.85 8.46
CA ALA A 229 -6.28 25.70 9.64
C ALA A 229 -5.30 25.17 10.69
N GLU A 230 -5.31 23.86 10.98
CA GLU A 230 -4.37 23.22 11.90
C GLU A 230 -2.91 23.37 11.44
N ARG A 231 -2.64 23.16 10.15
CA ARG A 231 -1.29 23.37 9.58
C ARG A 231 -0.83 24.82 9.71
N SER A 232 -1.72 25.78 9.45
CA SER A 232 -1.43 27.21 9.60
C SER A 232 -1.13 27.57 11.05
N GLN A 233 -1.94 27.09 11.99
CA GLN A 233 -1.73 27.31 13.42
C GLN A 233 -0.42 26.69 13.91
N THR A 234 -0.10 25.47 13.47
CA THR A 234 1.17 24.81 13.81
C THR A 234 2.36 25.60 13.28
N LEU A 235 2.31 26.08 12.03
CA LEU A 235 3.37 26.92 11.46
C LEU A 235 3.53 28.23 12.25
N ARG A 236 2.40 28.87 12.59
CA ARG A 236 2.39 30.08 13.41
C ARG A 236 3.04 29.81 14.78
N LEU A 237 2.63 28.77 15.49
CA LEU A 237 3.21 28.39 16.79
C LEU A 237 4.69 28.01 16.69
N SER A 238 5.12 27.40 15.59
CA SER A 238 6.55 27.05 15.39
C SER A 238 7.47 28.24 15.13
N ARG A 239 6.91 29.42 14.78
CA ARG A 239 7.66 30.68 14.67
C ARG A 239 7.95 31.33 16.02
N PHE A 240 7.22 30.90 17.05
CA PHE A 240 7.38 31.40 18.40
C PHE A 240 8.33 30.47 19.15
N ARG A 241 9.45 31.02 19.64
CA ARG A 241 10.36 30.30 20.52
C ARG A 241 9.94 30.59 21.96
N VAL A 242 9.74 29.53 22.75
CA VAL A 242 9.62 29.66 24.20
C VAL A 242 11.04 29.80 24.74
N ILE A 243 11.38 30.98 25.26
CA ILE A 243 12.61 31.22 26.00
C ILE A 243 12.22 31.26 27.48
N GLU A 244 12.71 30.29 28.26
CA GLU A 244 12.67 30.38 29.72
C GLU A 244 13.76 31.36 30.15
N ASP A 245 13.37 32.47 30.78
CA ASP A 245 14.32 33.37 31.43
C ASP A 245 14.54 32.98 32.90
N GLU A 246 15.59 33.53 33.51
CA GLU A 246 15.95 33.27 34.92
C GLU A 246 14.88 33.74 35.93
N SER A 247 13.82 34.44 35.46
CA SER A 247 12.70 34.88 36.29
C SER A 247 11.55 33.88 36.37
N GLY A 248 11.64 32.75 35.64
CA GLY A 248 10.60 31.72 35.62
C GLY A 248 9.39 32.09 34.74
N PHE A 249 9.51 33.14 33.91
CA PHE A 249 8.50 33.51 32.93
C PHE A 249 8.96 33.15 31.52
N SER A 250 8.07 32.52 30.75
CA SER A 250 8.30 32.19 29.35
C SER A 250 8.01 33.38 28.45
N VAL A 251 9.02 33.92 27.78
CA VAL A 251 8.86 34.96 26.75
C VAL A 251 8.60 34.31 25.40
N ILE A 252 7.62 34.83 24.67
CA ILE A 252 7.28 34.42 23.30
C ILE A 252 7.92 35.44 22.34
N GLU A 253 9.03 35.08 21.69
CA GLU A 253 9.64 35.89 20.63
C GLU A 253 9.22 35.41 19.23
N GLU A 254 8.91 36.35 18.32
CA GLU A 254 8.84 36.06 16.89
C GLU A 254 10.25 35.97 16.31
N GLY A 255 10.60 34.80 15.75
CA GLY A 255 11.83 34.61 14.98
C GLY A 255 11.72 35.08 13.53
#